data_AF-A0AA89B1X7-F1
#
_entry.id   AF-A0AA89B1X7-F1
#
_cell.length_a   1.000
_cell.length_b   1.000
_cell.length_c   1.000
_cell.angle_alpha   90.00
_cell.angle_beta   90.00
_cell.angle_gamma   90.00
#
_symmetry.space_group_name_H-M   'P 1'
#
loop_
_entity.id
_entity.type
_entity.pdbx_description
1 polymer ?
#
loop_
_entity_poly.entity_id
_entity_poly.type
_entity_poly.pdbx_seq_one_letter_code
_entity_poly.pdbx_strand_id
1 'polypeptide(L)'
;MASITAEITHEFPQFFRVYKDGRIERYPDTDSPYVEPALDPATGVEARDVVISSEPSFKERVFMPRINGPEEKLPLDLHYHGGAFYVGSPFKAVAFNFLTSFVTLTRVIVVSVDYRLAPENPLPTPYEDSWAHCSGLKPRGLSYYEILKKSGWRGTVEFVETEGEDHCFHVCNPTCEKALALTQALASFINQD
;
A
#
# COMPACT_ATOMS: atom_id res chain seq x y z
N MET A 1 45.49 3.78 17.18
CA MET A 1 44.03 3.90 17.19
C MET A 1 43.48 2.50 16.97
N ALA A 2 43.02 1.82 18.02
CA ALA A 2 42.37 0.52 17.86
C ALA A 2 41.06 0.74 17.09
N SER A 3 40.92 0.09 15.93
CA SER A 3 39.64 0.03 15.23
C SER A 3 38.69 -0.73 16.15
N ILE A 4 37.73 -0.02 16.72
CA ILE A 4 36.63 -0.65 17.47
C ILE A 4 35.83 -1.40 16.41
N THR A 5 36.06 -2.70 16.27
CA THR A 5 35.23 -3.55 15.42
C THR A 5 33.82 -3.50 15.99
N ALA A 6 32.91 -2.85 15.27
CA ALA A 6 31.53 -2.69 15.69
C ALA A 6 30.86 -4.07 15.81
N GLU A 7 30.43 -4.41 17.03
CA GLU A 7 29.80 -5.70 17.34
C GLU A 7 28.37 -5.74 16.78
N ILE A 8 28.05 -6.76 15.99
CA ILE A 8 26.73 -7.00 15.43
C ILE A 8 25.92 -7.84 16.43
N THR A 9 24.70 -7.42 16.76
CA THR A 9 23.79 -8.16 17.66
C THR A 9 22.81 -9.03 16.89
N HIS A 10 22.32 -8.52 15.76
CA HIS A 10 21.39 -9.23 14.88
C HIS A 10 21.79 -8.99 13.44
N GLU A 11 21.72 -10.04 12.64
CA GLU A 11 21.95 -9.97 11.21
C GLU A 11 20.82 -10.69 10.48
N PHE A 12 20.22 -9.98 9.53
CA PHE A 12 19.25 -10.52 8.60
C PHE A 12 19.89 -10.40 7.22
N PRO A 13 20.58 -11.46 6.75
CA PRO A 13 21.28 -11.44 5.47
C PRO A 13 20.38 -10.89 4.36
N GLN A 14 20.95 -10.07 3.46
CA GLN A 14 20.27 -9.37 2.37
C GLN A 14 19.38 -8.18 2.75
N PHE A 15 18.99 -8.03 4.02
CA PHE A 15 18.10 -6.94 4.44
C PHE A 15 18.82 -5.87 5.26
N PHE A 16 19.32 -6.23 6.44
CA PHE A 16 19.97 -5.30 7.35
C PHE A 16 20.74 -6.01 8.46
N ARG A 17 21.58 -5.24 9.14
CA ARG A 17 22.23 -5.63 10.41
C ARG A 17 22.01 -4.58 11.47
N VAL A 18 21.98 -5.04 12.72
CA VAL A 18 21.82 -4.20 13.92
C VAL A 18 23.07 -4.32 14.76
N TYR A 19 23.69 -3.20 15.05
CA TYR A 19 24.90 -3.11 15.87
C TYR A 19 24.53 -2.95 17.35
N LYS A 20 25.44 -3.32 18.23
CA LYS A 20 25.27 -3.24 19.69
C LYS A 20 25.09 -1.81 20.20
N ASP A 21 25.61 -0.83 19.48
CA ASP A 21 25.44 0.60 19.76
C ASP A 21 24.08 1.15 19.29
N GLY A 22 23.21 0.30 18.72
CA GLY A 22 21.89 0.68 18.21
C GLY A 22 21.88 1.15 16.77
N ARG A 23 23.05 1.26 16.10
CA ARG A 23 23.10 1.57 14.68
C ARG A 23 22.41 0.47 13.87
N ILE A 24 21.64 0.88 12.88
CA ILE A 24 21.00 0.00 11.90
C ILE A 24 21.63 0.31 10.55
N GLU A 25 21.98 -0.73 9.80
CA GLU A 25 22.51 -0.60 8.44
C GLU A 25 21.73 -1.54 7.53
N ARG A 26 21.01 -0.95 6.58
CA ARG A 26 20.30 -1.68 5.53
C ARG A 26 21.25 -2.01 4.40
N TYR A 27 21.23 -3.25 3.94
CA TYR A 27 22.00 -3.64 2.76
C TYR A 27 21.34 -3.01 1.52
N PRO A 28 22.14 -2.56 0.53
CA PRO A 28 21.59 -1.97 -0.69
C PRO A 28 20.69 -2.96 -1.43
N ASP A 29 19.47 -2.53 -1.74
CA ASP A 29 18.58 -3.24 -2.65
C ASP A 29 18.90 -2.81 -4.09
N THR A 30 19.83 -3.51 -4.71
CA THR A 30 20.27 -3.21 -6.09
C THR A 30 19.28 -3.68 -7.15
N ASP A 31 18.41 -4.63 -6.81
CA ASP A 31 17.48 -5.26 -7.75
C ASP A 31 16.23 -4.40 -7.94
N SER A 32 15.88 -3.57 -6.96
CA SER A 32 14.73 -2.69 -7.02
C SER A 32 15.05 -1.25 -6.55
N PRO A 33 15.68 -0.42 -7.41
CA PRO A 33 15.99 0.96 -7.06
C PRO A 33 14.74 1.81 -6.85
N TYR A 34 14.91 2.96 -6.19
CA TYR A 34 13.88 4.00 -6.13
C TYR A 34 13.69 4.64 -7.51
N VAL A 35 12.44 4.96 -7.84
CA VAL A 35 12.05 5.56 -9.12
C VAL A 35 11.15 6.76 -8.88
N GLU A 36 11.33 7.80 -9.69
CA GLU A 36 10.47 8.99 -9.69
C GLU A 36 9.06 8.64 -10.18
N PRO A 37 8.02 9.37 -9.74
CA PRO A 37 6.68 9.21 -10.29
C PRO A 37 6.68 9.68 -11.75
N ALA A 38 6.02 8.93 -12.63
CA ALA A 38 6.00 9.21 -14.06
C ALA A 38 4.72 8.71 -14.73
N LEU A 39 4.45 9.25 -15.92
CA LEU A 39 3.52 8.66 -16.88
C LEU A 39 4.21 7.50 -17.60
N ASP A 40 3.64 6.31 -17.54
CA ASP A 40 4.06 5.19 -18.38
C ASP A 40 3.44 5.36 -19.79
N PRO A 41 4.24 5.61 -20.83
CA PRO A 41 3.72 5.83 -22.18
C PRO A 41 3.11 4.55 -22.81
N ALA A 42 3.50 3.36 -22.34
CA ALA A 42 3.01 2.10 -22.90
C ALA A 42 1.57 1.80 -22.42
N THR A 43 1.29 2.08 -21.16
CA THR A 43 0.00 1.78 -20.52
C THR A 43 -0.90 3.00 -20.37
N GLY A 44 -0.32 4.21 -20.36
CA GLY A 44 -1.00 5.46 -20.05
C GLY A 44 -1.31 5.65 -18.57
N VAL A 45 -0.73 4.82 -17.68
CA VAL A 45 -0.85 4.98 -16.23
C VAL A 45 0.03 6.12 -15.75
N GLU A 46 -0.52 7.05 -14.98
CA GLU A 46 0.19 8.14 -14.36
C GLU A 46 0.42 7.85 -12.87
N ALA A 47 1.68 7.87 -12.43
CA ALA A 47 2.03 7.83 -11.02
C ALA A 47 2.30 9.25 -10.48
N ARG A 48 1.87 9.53 -9.25
CA ARG A 48 2.14 10.79 -8.52
C ARG A 48 2.40 10.54 -7.05
N ASP A 49 3.33 11.30 -6.48
CA ASP A 49 3.62 11.25 -5.04
C ASP A 49 2.81 12.30 -4.29
N VAL A 50 2.21 11.92 -3.17
CA VAL A 50 1.41 12.78 -2.31
C VAL A 50 1.91 12.69 -0.88
N VAL A 51 1.91 13.82 -0.18
CA VAL A 51 2.23 13.90 1.26
C VAL A 51 0.93 14.18 2.00
N ILE A 52 0.51 13.26 2.86
CA ILE A 52 -0.82 13.27 3.49
C ILE A 52 -0.81 14.01 4.83
N SER A 53 0.27 13.86 5.58
CA SER A 53 0.52 14.56 6.83
C SER A 53 1.97 15.03 6.82
N SER A 54 2.22 16.19 7.44
CA SER A 54 3.58 16.62 7.73
C SER A 54 4.12 15.95 9.00
N GLU A 55 3.26 15.49 9.91
CA GLU A 55 3.66 14.94 11.22
C GLU A 55 2.70 13.82 11.70
N PRO A 56 3.15 12.55 11.78
CA PRO A 56 4.34 12.04 11.11
C PRO A 56 4.16 12.14 9.58
N SER A 57 5.28 12.27 8.85
CA SER A 57 5.22 12.38 7.39
C SER A 57 4.81 11.04 6.77
N PHE A 58 3.56 10.97 6.28
CA PHE A 58 3.09 9.88 5.45
C PHE A 58 3.21 10.28 3.99
N LYS A 59 3.95 9.47 3.24
CA LYS A 59 4.02 9.60 1.79
C LYS A 59 3.25 8.44 1.16
N GLU A 60 2.64 8.72 0.04
CA GLU A 60 1.94 7.73 -0.77
C GLU A 60 2.26 7.96 -2.25
N ARG A 61 2.18 6.90 -3.04
CA ARG A 61 2.17 6.98 -4.50
C ARG A 61 0.82 6.59 -5.02
N VAL A 62 0.20 7.48 -5.78
CA VAL A 62 -1.07 7.27 -6.46
C VAL A 62 -0.79 6.85 -7.89
N PHE A 63 -1.38 5.74 -8.33
CA PHE A 63 -1.34 5.25 -9.70
C PHE A 63 -2.73 5.39 -10.33
N MET A 64 -2.82 6.15 -11.41
CA MET A 64 -4.08 6.49 -12.07
C MET A 64 -4.07 5.98 -13.51
N PRO A 65 -5.06 5.18 -13.95
CA PRO A 65 -5.18 4.82 -15.36
C PRO A 65 -5.67 6.02 -16.17
N ARG A 66 -5.69 5.89 -17.49
CA ARG A 66 -6.32 6.90 -18.35
C ARG A 66 -7.82 7.00 -18.06
N ILE A 67 -8.24 8.19 -17.65
CA ILE A 67 -9.63 8.58 -17.43
C ILE A 67 -10.12 9.32 -18.68
N ASN A 68 -11.20 8.84 -19.29
CA ASN A 68 -11.78 9.30 -20.55
C ASN A 68 -12.71 10.50 -20.38
N GLY A 69 -12.88 11.01 -19.15
CA GLY A 69 -13.64 12.23 -18.85
C GLY A 69 -13.96 12.39 -17.36
N PRO A 70 -14.41 13.57 -16.92
CA PRO A 70 -14.68 13.86 -15.50
C PRO A 70 -15.83 13.01 -14.89
N GLU A 71 -16.68 12.47 -15.77
CA GLU A 71 -17.80 11.60 -15.39
C GLU A 71 -17.39 10.14 -15.20
N GLU A 72 -16.25 9.70 -15.74
CA GLU A 72 -15.76 8.34 -15.52
C GLU A 72 -15.33 8.19 -14.06
N LYS A 73 -15.94 7.21 -13.38
CA LYS A 73 -15.63 6.87 -11.98
C LYS A 73 -14.96 5.51 -11.98
N LEU A 74 -13.87 5.40 -11.24
CA LEU A 74 -13.10 4.18 -11.11
C LEU A 74 -13.04 3.75 -9.65
N PRO A 75 -12.96 2.44 -9.39
CA PRO A 75 -12.61 1.92 -8.07
C PRO A 75 -11.35 2.57 -7.50
N LEU A 76 -11.30 2.71 -6.18
CA LEU A 76 -10.10 3.11 -5.45
C LEU A 76 -9.61 1.90 -4.63
N ASP A 77 -8.38 1.47 -4.88
CA ASP A 77 -7.67 0.46 -4.10
C ASP A 77 -6.65 1.11 -3.19
N LEU A 78 -6.66 0.73 -1.91
CA LEU A 78 -5.70 1.19 -0.92
C LEU A 78 -4.69 0.08 -0.66
N HIS A 79 -3.50 0.25 -1.20
CA HIS A 79 -2.46 -0.76 -1.20
C HIS A 79 -1.43 -0.51 -0.09
N TYR A 80 -1.12 -1.56 0.66
CA TYR A 80 0.00 -1.61 1.61
C TYR A 80 1.01 -2.60 1.08
N HIS A 81 2.24 -2.15 0.82
CA HIS A 81 3.25 -3.03 0.26
C HIS A 81 3.62 -4.16 1.24
N GLY A 82 4.06 -5.29 0.69
CA GLY A 82 4.60 -6.41 1.49
C GLY A 82 6.01 -6.11 2.02
N GLY A 83 6.74 -7.17 2.41
CA GLY A 83 8.11 -7.05 2.94
C GLY A 83 8.20 -7.15 4.46
N ALA A 84 7.19 -7.77 5.08
CA ALA A 84 7.16 -8.16 6.48
C ALA A 84 7.51 -7.03 7.47
N PHE A 85 7.11 -5.80 7.13
CA PHE A 85 7.36 -4.57 7.88
C PHE A 85 8.81 -4.10 7.97
N TYR A 86 9.76 -4.77 7.33
CA TYR A 86 11.16 -4.36 7.36
C TYR A 86 11.77 -4.10 5.99
N VAL A 87 11.07 -4.32 4.88
CA VAL A 87 11.49 -3.89 3.53
C VAL A 87 10.30 -3.50 2.67
N GLY A 88 10.58 -2.87 1.53
CA GLY A 88 9.57 -2.42 0.56
C GLY A 88 9.39 -0.90 0.58
N SER A 89 8.73 -0.39 -0.46
CA SER A 89 8.24 1.00 -0.58
C SER A 89 7.45 1.12 -1.88
N PRO A 90 6.37 1.92 -1.95
CA PRO A 90 5.71 2.28 -3.22
C PRO A 90 6.63 3.00 -4.21
N PHE A 91 7.74 3.56 -3.73
CA PHE A 91 8.66 4.35 -4.55
C PHE A 91 9.72 3.50 -5.26
N LYS A 92 9.68 2.18 -5.10
CA LYS A 92 10.62 1.23 -5.71
C LYS A 92 10.15 0.73 -7.07
N ALA A 93 11.10 0.39 -7.94
CA ALA A 93 10.85 -0.12 -9.30
C ALA A 93 9.94 -1.37 -9.32
N VAL A 94 10.12 -2.30 -8.38
CA VAL A 94 9.26 -3.49 -8.27
C VAL A 94 7.79 -3.13 -8.01
N ALA A 95 7.56 -2.18 -7.10
CA ALA A 95 6.21 -1.70 -6.78
C ALA A 95 5.61 -0.93 -7.96
N PHE A 96 6.41 -0.06 -8.60
CA PHE A 96 5.98 0.68 -9.79
C PHE A 96 5.52 -0.27 -10.91
N ASN A 97 6.32 -1.27 -11.27
CA ASN A 97 5.99 -2.21 -12.34
C ASN A 97 4.75 -3.04 -12.03
N PHE A 98 4.66 -3.56 -10.80
CA PHE A 98 3.52 -4.34 -10.35
C PHE A 98 2.24 -3.51 -10.35
N LEU A 99 2.24 -2.33 -9.72
CA LEU A 99 1.05 -1.50 -9.57
C LEU A 99 0.61 -0.88 -10.90
N THR A 100 1.55 -0.51 -11.79
CA THR A 100 1.21 -0.09 -13.16
C THR A 100 0.52 -1.22 -13.93
N SER A 101 1.03 -2.45 -13.83
CA SER A 101 0.39 -3.61 -14.47
C SER A 101 -1.00 -3.89 -13.89
N PHE A 102 -1.11 -3.83 -12.57
CA PHE A 102 -2.39 -4.02 -11.86
C PHE A 102 -3.43 -2.99 -12.30
N VAL A 103 -3.10 -1.71 -12.24
CA VAL A 103 -3.97 -0.60 -12.68
C VAL A 103 -4.36 -0.71 -14.15
N THR A 104 -3.44 -1.15 -15.01
CA THR A 104 -3.72 -1.35 -16.44
C THR A 104 -4.77 -2.43 -16.66
N LEU A 105 -4.66 -3.54 -15.94
CA LEU A 105 -5.54 -4.70 -16.11
C LEU A 105 -6.91 -4.51 -15.47
N THR A 106 -6.97 -3.84 -14.32
CA THR A 106 -8.19 -3.74 -13.51
C THR A 106 -8.91 -2.40 -13.66
N ARG A 107 -8.27 -1.41 -14.30
CA ARG A 107 -8.77 -0.02 -14.42
C ARG A 107 -9.14 0.60 -13.07
N VAL A 108 -8.42 0.28 -12.00
CA VAL A 108 -8.62 0.90 -10.68
C VAL A 108 -7.61 2.01 -10.43
N ILE A 109 -7.94 2.98 -9.59
CA ILE A 109 -6.97 3.93 -9.04
C ILE A 109 -6.35 3.26 -7.82
N VAL A 110 -5.01 3.20 -7.73
CA VAL A 110 -4.33 2.67 -6.55
C VAL A 110 -3.68 3.80 -5.76
N VAL A 111 -3.87 3.79 -4.44
CA VAL A 111 -3.11 4.61 -3.50
C VAL A 111 -2.24 3.67 -2.68
N SER A 112 -0.92 3.74 -2.87
CA SER A 112 0.03 2.88 -2.16
C SER A 112 0.78 3.64 -1.07
N VAL A 113 0.66 3.16 0.17
CA VAL A 113 1.19 3.83 1.37
C VAL A 113 2.64 3.42 1.64
N ASP A 114 3.51 4.39 1.96
CA ASP A 114 4.90 4.18 2.44
C ASP A 114 4.92 4.24 3.97
N TYR A 115 4.62 3.11 4.63
CA TYR A 115 4.63 3.03 6.09
C TYR A 115 6.05 2.89 6.64
N ARG A 116 6.28 3.29 7.90
CA ARG A 116 7.62 3.20 8.51
C ARG A 116 8.04 1.75 8.70
N LEU A 117 9.32 1.47 8.50
CA LEU A 117 9.88 0.12 8.58
C LEU A 117 10.57 -0.15 9.92
N ALA A 118 10.49 -1.39 10.36
CA ALA A 118 11.39 -1.98 11.33
C ALA A 118 12.75 -2.28 10.67
N PRO A 119 13.87 -2.28 11.42
CA PRO A 119 13.94 -2.13 12.87
C PRO A 119 14.02 -0.68 13.38
N GLU A 120 14.13 0.34 12.52
CA GLU A 120 14.20 1.75 12.93
C GLU A 120 12.93 2.18 13.66
N ASN A 121 11.80 1.61 13.26
CA ASN A 121 10.50 1.79 13.89
C ASN A 121 9.97 0.39 14.24
N PRO A 122 10.29 -0.14 15.44
CA PRO A 122 9.90 -1.49 15.82
C PRO A 122 8.37 -1.63 15.90
N LEU A 123 7.88 -2.87 15.85
CA LEU A 123 6.46 -3.13 16.11
C LEU A 123 6.05 -2.55 17.48
N PRO A 124 4.86 -1.93 17.59
CA PRO A 124 3.77 -1.94 16.61
C PRO A 124 3.79 -0.79 15.58
N THR A 125 4.83 0.05 15.50
CA THR A 125 4.78 1.29 14.68
C THR A 125 4.39 1.09 13.20
N PRO A 126 4.95 0.13 12.44
CA PRO A 126 4.52 -0.12 11.06
C PRO A 126 3.04 -0.51 10.94
N TYR A 127 2.53 -1.24 11.94
CA TYR A 127 1.12 -1.60 12.05
C TYR A 127 0.27 -0.38 12.39
N GLU A 128 0.70 0.44 13.34
CA GLU A 128 0.00 1.67 13.71
C GLU A 128 -0.03 2.68 12.55
N ASP A 129 1.00 2.75 11.72
CA ASP A 129 1.00 3.57 10.50
C ASP A 129 -0.06 3.09 9.50
N SER A 130 -0.06 1.78 9.25
CA SER A 130 -1.03 1.15 8.36
C SER A 130 -2.46 1.31 8.90
N TRP A 131 -2.64 1.11 10.20
CA TRP A 131 -3.91 1.24 10.90
C TRP A 131 -4.38 2.68 11.01
N ALA A 132 -3.52 3.64 11.34
CA ALA A 132 -3.87 5.05 11.46
C ALA A 132 -4.27 5.63 10.11
N HIS A 133 -3.56 5.25 9.04
CA HIS A 133 -3.93 5.60 7.68
C HIS A 133 -5.30 4.98 7.30
N CYS A 134 -5.46 3.67 7.48
CA CYS A 134 -6.73 2.97 7.23
C CYS A 134 -7.90 3.51 8.08
N SER A 135 -7.66 3.76 9.36
CA SER A 135 -8.65 4.28 10.32
C SER A 135 -9.03 5.72 10.05
N GLY A 136 -8.10 6.55 9.55
CA GLY A 136 -8.42 7.87 9.03
C GLY A 136 -9.27 7.79 7.75
N LEU A 137 -9.07 6.74 6.96
CA LEU A 137 -9.85 6.48 5.76
C LEU A 137 -11.20 5.82 6.05
N LYS A 138 -11.40 5.04 7.13
CA LYS A 138 -12.72 4.42 7.42
C LYS A 138 -13.86 5.45 7.50
N PRO A 139 -13.75 6.56 8.26
CA PRO A 139 -14.72 7.65 8.23
C PRO A 139 -14.83 8.32 6.86
N ARG A 140 -13.74 8.40 6.08
CA ARG A 140 -13.76 8.99 4.73
C ARG A 140 -14.44 8.09 3.71
N GLY A 141 -14.21 6.78 3.77
CA GLY A 141 -14.86 5.75 2.96
C GLY A 141 -16.35 5.63 3.31
N LEU A 142 -16.69 5.68 4.60
CA LEU A 142 -18.08 5.78 5.06
C LEU A 142 -18.74 7.08 4.58
N SER A 143 -18.06 8.22 4.69
CA SER A 143 -18.55 9.51 4.18
C SER A 143 -18.77 9.46 2.66
N TYR A 144 -17.81 8.91 1.91
CA TYR A 144 -17.92 8.73 0.46
C TYR A 144 -19.12 7.84 0.10
N TYR A 145 -19.26 6.69 0.77
CA TYR A 145 -20.41 5.80 0.64
C TYR A 145 -21.75 6.52 0.89
N GLU A 146 -21.85 7.27 2.00
CA GLU A 146 -23.04 8.04 2.36
C GLU A 146 -23.37 9.15 1.35
N ILE A 147 -22.34 9.86 0.87
CA ILE A 147 -22.46 10.90 -0.15
C ILE A 147 -22.92 10.28 -1.47
N LEU A 148 -22.31 9.16 -1.88
CA LEU A 148 -22.70 8.44 -3.09
C LEU A 148 -24.17 8.02 -3.05
N LYS A 149 -24.63 7.42 -1.94
CA LYS A 149 -26.05 7.07 -1.76
C LYS A 149 -26.98 8.27 -1.91
N LYS A 150 -26.58 9.43 -1.39
CA LYS A 150 -27.38 10.67 -1.41
C LYS A 150 -27.27 11.46 -2.70
N SER A 151 -26.25 11.19 -3.52
CA SER A 151 -25.94 11.96 -4.72
C SER A 151 -26.92 11.77 -5.89
N GLY A 152 -27.84 10.81 -5.81
CA GLY A 152 -28.69 10.42 -6.94
C GLY A 152 -27.96 9.61 -8.01
N TRP A 153 -26.76 9.10 -7.69
CA TRP A 153 -26.04 8.15 -8.54
C TRP A 153 -26.89 6.89 -8.78
N ARG A 154 -26.96 6.45 -10.04
CA ARG A 154 -27.84 5.36 -10.47
C ARG A 154 -27.24 3.96 -10.31
N GLY A 155 -25.98 3.89 -9.91
CA GLY A 155 -25.30 2.61 -9.65
C GLY A 155 -25.65 2.02 -8.29
N THR A 156 -25.15 0.82 -8.04
CA THR A 156 -25.26 0.13 -6.75
C THR A 156 -24.05 0.44 -5.90
N VAL A 157 -24.26 0.77 -4.62
CA VAL A 157 -23.18 0.94 -3.67
C VAL A 157 -23.35 -0.04 -2.51
N GLU A 158 -22.29 -0.77 -2.23
CA GLU A 158 -22.20 -1.75 -1.16
C GLU A 158 -21.06 -1.36 -0.23
N PHE A 159 -21.27 -1.49 1.07
CA PHE A 159 -20.22 -1.38 2.08
C PHE A 159 -20.04 -2.75 2.70
N VAL A 160 -18.86 -3.33 2.53
CA VAL A 160 -18.52 -4.67 3.03
C VAL A 160 -17.49 -4.52 4.14
N GLU A 161 -17.86 -4.93 5.36
CA GLU A 161 -16.95 -5.04 6.49
C GLU A 161 -16.81 -6.53 6.86
N THR A 162 -15.58 -7.03 6.94
CA THR A 162 -15.32 -8.41 7.35
C THR A 162 -15.05 -8.45 8.84
N GLU A 163 -16.12 -8.57 9.64
CA GLU A 163 -16.02 -8.54 11.10
C GLU A 163 -15.19 -9.71 11.66
N GLY A 164 -14.42 -9.42 12.71
CA GLY A 164 -13.65 -10.42 13.47
C GLY A 164 -12.42 -10.97 12.76
N GLU A 165 -11.97 -10.33 11.67
CA GLU A 165 -10.70 -10.64 11.00
C GLU A 165 -9.71 -9.49 11.15
N ASP A 166 -8.43 -9.81 11.31
CA ASP A 166 -7.35 -8.83 11.35
C ASP A 166 -6.90 -8.39 9.93
N HIS A 167 -6.07 -7.34 9.87
CA HIS A 167 -5.47 -6.88 8.62
C HIS A 167 -4.75 -8.02 7.88
N CYS A 168 -4.96 -8.12 6.56
CA CYS A 168 -4.40 -9.18 5.70
C CYS A 168 -4.79 -10.63 6.06
N PHE A 169 -5.89 -10.87 6.79
CA PHE A 169 -6.35 -12.24 7.11
C PHE A 169 -6.43 -13.17 5.88
N HIS A 170 -6.82 -12.62 4.73
CA HIS A 170 -6.92 -13.32 3.45
C HIS A 170 -5.58 -13.77 2.87
N VAL A 171 -4.45 -13.23 3.34
CA VAL A 171 -3.10 -13.71 3.00
C VAL A 171 -2.72 -14.89 3.89
N CYS A 172 -3.04 -14.80 5.19
CA CYS A 172 -2.69 -15.83 6.17
C CYS A 172 -3.54 -17.09 6.04
N ASN A 173 -4.81 -16.94 5.68
CA ASN A 173 -5.75 -18.04 5.48
C ASN A 173 -6.58 -17.83 4.19
N PRO A 174 -5.95 -17.93 3.01
CA PRO A 174 -6.56 -17.54 1.73
C PRO A 174 -7.75 -18.40 1.30
N THR A 175 -7.87 -19.60 1.88
CA THR A 175 -8.95 -20.54 1.58
C THR A 175 -10.09 -20.49 2.58
N CYS A 176 -10.05 -19.62 3.59
CA CYS A 176 -11.17 -19.50 4.52
C CYS A 176 -12.39 -18.85 3.85
N GLU A 177 -13.57 -19.13 4.37
CA GLU A 177 -14.84 -18.65 3.80
C GLU A 177 -14.84 -17.13 3.62
N LYS A 178 -14.37 -16.38 4.62
CA LYS A 178 -14.29 -14.92 4.56
C LYS A 178 -13.27 -14.40 3.54
N ALA A 179 -12.15 -15.10 3.34
CA ALA A 179 -11.10 -14.67 2.39
C ALA A 179 -11.55 -14.91 0.95
N LEU A 180 -12.20 -16.05 0.72
CA LEU A 180 -12.85 -16.36 -0.55
C LEU A 180 -13.99 -15.37 -0.84
N ALA A 181 -14.82 -15.05 0.15
CA ALA A 181 -15.88 -14.05 0.02
C ALA A 181 -15.33 -12.66 -0.34
N LEU A 182 -14.27 -12.20 0.35
CA LEU A 182 -13.59 -10.94 0.03
C LEU A 182 -13.03 -10.93 -1.40
N THR A 183 -12.36 -12.01 -1.80
CA THR A 183 -11.77 -12.14 -3.15
C THR A 183 -12.86 -12.15 -4.21
N GLN A 184 -13.97 -12.86 -3.96
CA GLN A 184 -15.11 -12.90 -4.87
C GLN A 184 -15.82 -11.55 -4.96
N ALA A 185 -15.97 -10.82 -3.85
CA ALA A 185 -16.50 -9.47 -3.83
C ALA A 185 -15.61 -8.51 -4.64
N LEU A 186 -14.30 -8.55 -4.44
CA LEU A 186 -13.35 -7.73 -5.18
C LEU A 186 -13.38 -8.06 -6.68
N ALA A 187 -13.34 -9.35 -7.03
CA ALA A 187 -13.42 -9.79 -8.42
C ALA A 187 -14.74 -9.37 -9.07
N SER A 188 -15.87 -9.49 -8.34
CA SER A 188 -17.17 -9.05 -8.83
C SER A 188 -17.21 -7.53 -9.02
N PHE A 189 -16.64 -6.76 -8.11
CA PHE A 189 -16.59 -5.30 -8.19
C PHE A 189 -15.72 -4.80 -9.35
N ILE A 190 -14.56 -5.40 -9.58
CA ILE A 190 -13.65 -5.04 -10.68
C ILE A 190 -14.25 -5.42 -12.04
N ASN A 191 -14.96 -6.54 -12.12
CA ASN A 191 -15.51 -7.06 -13.38
C ASN A 191 -16.99 -6.72 -13.58
N GLN A 192 -17.53 -5.72 -12.86
CA GLN A 192 -18.88 -5.21 -13.12
C GLN A 192 -18.88 -4.43 -14.45
N ASP A 193 -19.64 -4.95 -15.43
CA ASP A 193 -19.92 -4.32 -16.73
C ASP A 193 -20.66 -2.97 -16.59
#